data_AF-A0A813DTH3-F1
#
_entry.id   AF-A0A813DTH3-F1
#
_cell.length_a   1.000
_cell.length_b   1.000
_cell.length_c   1.000
_cell.angle_alpha   90.00
_cell.angle_beta   90.00
_cell.angle_gamma   90.00
#
_symmetry.space_group_name_H-M   'P 1'
#
loop_
_entity.id
_entity.type
_entity.pdbx_description
1 polymer ?
#
loop_
_entity_poly.entity_id
_entity_poly.type
_entity_poly.pdbx_seq_one_letter_code
_entity_poly.pdbx_strand_id
1 'polypeptide(L)'
;MAILDVKGDAFCILAGFAGPWPITYFGTTSLRASRTVTSHKLWIKTALRPEGMKAAAHIIVHFNQSLEGVNLPASLQTLTFGRHFNQLLKGDWLPASLQALTFGYKFNQSLQGVKLPASLQTLIFGDRFNQSLQGVSLPASLQNLTFGDDFNQLLQGVSLPANLRTLTFGIHFNRSLHGVNLPAGLQTLIFVDVDAGRTLPAGLDIPRSVHGVNLQGGALRRVSGVTRGVRFERGI
;
A
#
# COMPACT_ATOMS: atom_id res chain seq x y z
N MET A 1 3.37 13.54 -12.91
CA MET A 1 3.97 12.70 -11.86
C MET A 1 4.84 13.61 -11.00
N ALA A 2 4.68 13.55 -9.67
CA ALA A 2 5.45 14.35 -8.73
C ALA A 2 6.29 13.44 -7.83
N ILE A 3 7.53 13.81 -7.57
CA ILE A 3 8.43 13.11 -6.64
C ILE A 3 8.59 13.96 -5.40
N LEU A 4 8.33 13.40 -4.22
CA LEU A 4 8.69 14.03 -2.95
C LEU A 4 10.11 13.57 -2.58
N ASP A 5 11.03 14.53 -2.52
CA ASP A 5 12.44 14.32 -2.20
C ASP A 5 12.86 15.15 -0.98
N VAL A 6 13.96 14.77 -0.33
CA VAL A 6 14.55 15.53 0.77
C VAL A 6 15.82 16.22 0.26
N LYS A 7 15.89 17.54 0.40
CA LYS A 7 17.11 18.32 0.13
C LYS A 7 17.51 19.11 1.36
N GLY A 8 18.51 18.61 2.09
CA GLY A 8 18.88 19.12 3.42
C GLY A 8 17.82 18.72 4.45
N ASP A 9 17.29 19.69 5.20
CA ASP A 9 16.23 19.48 6.22
C ASP A 9 14.81 19.77 5.69
N ALA A 10 14.64 19.94 4.37
CA ALA A 10 13.38 20.30 3.73
C ALA A 10 12.89 19.22 2.74
N PHE A 11 11.58 19.03 2.68
CA PHE A 11 10.92 18.27 1.64
C PHE A 11 10.68 19.15 0.41
N CYS A 12 11.04 18.68 -0.78
CA CYS A 12 10.78 19.35 -2.05
C CYS A 12 9.98 18.42 -2.96
N ILE A 13 9.02 18.99 -3.71
CA ILE A 13 8.33 18.27 -4.77
C ILE A 13 9.03 18.56 -6.10
N LEU A 14 9.58 17.53 -6.74
CA LEU A 14 10.06 17.56 -8.10
C LEU A 14 8.89 17.18 -9.02
N ALA A 15 8.26 18.17 -9.66
CA ALA A 15 7.28 17.91 -10.70
C ALA A 15 8.02 17.53 -11.99
N GLY A 16 7.88 16.28 -12.43
CA GLY A 16 8.33 15.88 -13.76
C GLY A 16 7.35 16.39 -14.81
N PHE A 17 7.72 17.44 -15.55
CA PHE A 17 7.06 17.76 -16.82
C PHE A 17 7.46 16.68 -17.82
N ALA A 18 6.46 16.00 -18.40
CA ALA A 18 6.67 15.08 -19.51
C ALA A 18 7.00 15.89 -20.78
N GLY A 19 8.29 16.11 -21.03
CA GLY A 19 8.83 16.75 -22.22
C GLY A 19 10.34 16.53 -22.29
N PRO A 20 10.99 16.63 -23.47
CA PRO A 20 12.39 16.26 -23.68
C PRO A 20 13.40 17.27 -23.09
N TRP A 21 12.98 18.12 -22.16
CA TRP A 21 13.84 19.11 -21.52
C TRP A 21 14.44 18.56 -20.22
N PRO A 22 15.70 18.91 -19.90
CA PRO A 22 16.31 18.54 -18.63
C PRO A 22 15.46 19.04 -17.46
N ILE A 23 15.47 18.26 -16.36
CA ILE A 23 14.79 18.57 -15.09
C ILE A 23 15.12 20.02 -14.71
N THR A 24 14.16 20.92 -14.91
CA THR A 24 14.35 22.36 -14.65
C THR A 24 13.94 22.64 -13.21
N TYR A 25 14.91 23.06 -12.41
CA TYR A 25 14.70 23.51 -11.04
C TYR A 25 13.87 24.81 -11.04
N PHE A 26 12.58 24.71 -10.77
CA PHE A 26 11.79 25.92 -10.50
C PHE A 26 12.01 26.38 -9.05
N GLY A 27 12.78 27.46 -8.89
CA GLY A 27 12.72 28.36 -7.74
C GLY A 27 13.53 27.97 -6.51
N THR A 28 14.85 28.22 -6.53
CA THR A 28 15.61 28.41 -5.28
C THR A 28 15.44 29.86 -4.81
N THR A 29 14.57 30.14 -3.83
CA THR A 29 14.83 31.29 -2.96
C THR A 29 15.87 30.83 -1.95
N SER A 30 17.13 31.07 -2.30
CA SER A 30 18.27 30.99 -1.38
C SER A 30 18.04 31.95 -0.22
N LEU A 31 17.71 31.43 0.96
CA LEU A 31 17.95 32.15 2.21
C LEU A 31 19.15 31.48 2.89
N ARG A 32 20.25 32.22 2.87
CA ARG A 32 21.55 31.93 3.46
C ARG A 32 21.37 31.40 4.88
N ALA A 33 21.96 30.22 5.13
CA ALA A 33 22.07 29.66 6.46
C ALA A 33 22.77 30.67 7.40
N SER A 34 22.05 31.13 8.43
CA SER A 34 22.66 31.68 9.63
C SER A 34 22.40 30.70 10.76
N ARG A 35 23.48 30.45 11.51
CA ARG A 35 23.64 29.41 12.51
C ARG A 35 22.63 29.54 13.65
N THR A 36 22.46 28.41 14.36
CA THR A 36 21.79 28.24 15.66
C THR A 36 20.29 28.51 15.70
N VAL A 37 19.46 27.50 15.39
CA VAL A 37 18.16 27.34 16.07
C VAL A 37 17.84 25.86 16.27
N THR A 38 17.90 25.44 17.53
CA THR A 38 17.32 24.22 18.09
C THR A 38 15.80 24.22 17.84
N SER A 39 15.35 23.77 16.68
CA SER A 39 13.93 23.76 16.33
C SER A 39 13.60 22.73 15.25
N HIS A 40 13.71 21.44 15.63
CA HIS A 40 13.23 20.28 14.86
C HIS A 40 11.72 20.35 14.53
N LYS A 41 10.97 21.34 15.04
CA LYS A 41 9.52 21.53 14.83
C LYS A 41 9.12 22.71 13.94
N LEU A 42 10.04 23.62 13.60
CA LEU A 42 9.65 24.91 13.00
C LEU A 42 9.82 24.96 11.47
N TRP A 43 10.67 24.13 10.87
CA TRP A 43 11.06 24.28 9.45
C TRP A 43 10.28 23.36 8.48
N ILE A 44 9.71 22.25 8.96
CA ILE A 44 8.80 21.39 8.17
C ILE A 44 7.57 22.19 7.70
N LYS A 45 7.14 23.21 8.47
CA LYS A 45 6.00 24.08 8.12
C LYS A 45 6.28 25.05 6.97
N THR A 46 7.54 25.39 6.69
CA THR A 46 7.88 26.50 5.77
C THR A 46 8.11 26.01 4.34
N ALA A 47 8.54 24.76 4.15
CA ALA A 47 8.71 24.15 2.82
C ALA A 47 7.38 23.65 2.21
N LEU A 48 6.32 23.55 3.02
CA LEU A 48 4.98 23.13 2.63
C LEU A 48 3.99 24.30 2.78
N ARG A 49 4.21 25.40 2.06
CA ARG A 49 3.16 26.44 1.96
C ARG A 49 1.93 25.85 1.23
N PRO A 50 0.69 26.07 1.73
CA PRO A 50 -0.55 25.59 1.09
C PRO A 50 -0.71 25.99 -0.38
N GLU A 51 -0.04 27.06 -0.81
CA GLU A 51 -0.14 27.67 -2.13
C GLU A 51 0.50 26.85 -3.27
N GLY A 52 1.45 25.93 -2.97
CA GLY A 52 2.25 25.23 -3.99
C GLY A 52 1.72 23.88 -4.48
N MET A 53 0.72 23.32 -3.79
CA MET A 53 0.24 21.95 -4.02
C MET A 53 -1.12 21.94 -4.76
N LYS A 54 -1.28 22.80 -5.77
CA LYS A 54 -2.59 23.02 -6.40
C LYS A 54 -3.18 21.79 -7.09
N ALA A 55 -2.37 20.87 -7.60
CA ALA A 55 -2.84 19.55 -7.98
C ALA A 55 -1.67 18.61 -8.31
N ALA A 56 -1.52 17.52 -7.58
CA ALA A 56 -0.71 16.38 -8.04
C ALA A 56 -1.54 15.11 -7.87
N ALA A 57 -1.87 14.44 -8.97
CA ALA A 57 -2.66 13.20 -8.93
C ALA A 57 -1.83 12.00 -8.44
N HIS A 58 -0.51 12.03 -8.64
CA HIS A 58 0.40 10.94 -8.28
C HIS A 58 1.68 11.47 -7.64
N ILE A 59 2.00 10.98 -6.44
CA ILE A 59 3.24 11.28 -5.70
C ILE A 59 4.03 10.00 -5.41
N ILE A 60 5.35 10.06 -5.60
CA ILE A 60 6.29 9.03 -5.16
C ILE A 60 7.20 9.59 -4.06
N VAL A 61 7.31 8.90 -2.93
CA VAL A 61 8.15 9.28 -1.78
C VAL A 61 9.43 8.46 -1.80
N HIS A 62 10.59 9.05 -2.11
CA HIS A 62 11.83 8.27 -2.30
C HIS A 62 12.72 8.13 -1.05
N PHE A 63 12.48 8.94 -0.03
CA PHE A 63 13.29 8.97 1.19
C PHE A 63 12.67 8.12 2.30
N ASN A 64 13.43 7.88 3.36
CA ASN A 64 13.02 7.12 4.54
C ASN A 64 13.01 8.03 5.79
N GLN A 65 12.08 8.98 5.84
CA GLN A 65 11.92 9.94 6.95
C GLN A 65 10.45 10.07 7.34
N SER A 66 10.20 10.45 8.60
CA SER A 66 8.83 10.59 9.12
C SER A 66 8.04 11.60 8.28
N LEU A 67 6.79 11.25 7.99
CA LEU A 67 5.82 12.15 7.33
C LEU A 67 4.95 12.92 8.34
N GLU A 68 5.32 12.93 9.62
CA GLU A 68 4.60 13.69 10.63
C GLU A 68 4.58 15.19 10.28
N GLY A 69 3.38 15.76 10.16
CA GLY A 69 3.18 17.16 9.79
C GLY A 69 3.33 17.47 8.29
N VAL A 70 3.48 16.45 7.43
CA VAL A 70 3.42 16.62 5.98
C VAL A 70 1.97 16.75 5.53
N ASN A 71 1.64 17.83 4.82
CA ASN A 71 0.35 18.01 4.18
C ASN A 71 0.45 17.61 2.71
N LEU A 72 -0.25 16.56 2.30
CA LEU A 72 -0.34 16.13 0.90
C LEU A 72 -1.44 16.91 0.14
N PRO A 73 -1.39 16.97 -1.20
CA PRO A 73 -2.36 17.74 -1.97
C PRO A 73 -3.74 17.12 -1.83
N ALA A 74 -4.77 17.94 -1.66
CA ALA A 74 -6.14 17.45 -1.56
C ALA A 74 -6.66 16.78 -2.85
N SER A 75 -5.94 16.91 -3.96
CA SER A 75 -6.23 16.25 -5.24
C SER A 75 -5.48 14.92 -5.44
N LEU A 76 -4.66 14.48 -4.48
CA LEU A 76 -3.80 13.32 -4.64
C LEU A 76 -4.62 12.04 -4.73
N GLN A 77 -4.45 11.31 -5.83
CA GLN A 77 -5.17 10.06 -6.09
C GLN A 77 -4.28 8.83 -5.86
N THR A 78 -2.97 8.96 -6.05
CA THR A 78 -2.03 7.84 -5.90
C THR A 78 -0.80 8.26 -5.12
N LEU A 79 -0.46 7.47 -4.11
CA LEU A 79 0.74 7.63 -3.30
C LEU A 79 1.55 6.34 -3.33
N THR A 80 2.79 6.46 -3.77
CA THR A 80 3.74 5.33 -3.84
C THR A 80 4.94 5.63 -2.95
N PHE A 81 5.28 4.70 -2.08
CA PHE A 81 6.50 4.76 -1.28
C PHE A 81 7.64 4.03 -1.97
N GLY A 82 8.81 4.66 -1.97
CA GLY A 82 10.04 4.11 -2.50
C GLY A 82 10.53 2.91 -1.70
N ARG A 83 11.41 2.11 -2.33
CA ARG A 83 11.88 0.81 -1.84
C ARG A 83 12.34 0.79 -0.38
N HIS A 84 12.89 1.90 0.12
CA HIS A 84 13.51 1.99 1.44
C HIS A 84 12.64 2.62 2.53
N PHE A 85 11.45 3.12 2.21
CA PHE A 85 10.57 3.73 3.19
C PHE A 85 10.11 2.69 4.23
N ASN A 86 10.36 2.96 5.51
CA ASN A 86 9.97 2.10 6.62
C ASN A 86 9.69 2.92 7.89
N GLN A 87 9.00 4.05 7.74
CA GLN A 87 8.66 4.94 8.85
C GLN A 87 7.24 4.69 9.32
N LEU A 88 7.04 4.88 10.63
CA LEU A 88 5.72 4.75 11.23
C LEU A 88 4.81 5.85 10.71
N LEU A 89 3.60 5.48 10.28
CA LEU A 89 2.59 6.41 9.82
C LEU A 89 1.73 6.78 11.03
N LYS A 90 1.69 8.07 11.40
CA LYS A 90 0.86 8.57 12.50
C LYS A 90 0.01 9.74 12.03
N GLY A 91 -1.24 9.78 12.48
CA GLY A 91 -2.16 10.89 12.25
C GLY A 91 -2.88 10.87 10.90
N ASP A 92 -3.51 11.99 10.58
CA ASP A 92 -4.49 12.14 9.49
C ASP A 92 -3.90 12.92 8.31
N TRP A 93 -2.80 12.44 7.74
CA TRP A 93 -2.06 13.11 6.64
C TRP A 93 -2.41 12.56 5.24
N LEU A 94 -3.14 11.44 5.17
CA LEU A 94 -3.61 10.89 3.90
C LEU A 94 -4.79 11.72 3.38
N PRO A 95 -4.72 12.24 2.13
CA PRO A 95 -5.78 13.08 1.58
C PRO A 95 -7.03 12.26 1.28
N ALA A 96 -8.20 12.88 1.47
CA ALA A 96 -9.49 12.23 1.30
C ALA A 96 -9.76 11.75 -0.15
N SER A 97 -9.03 12.26 -1.14
CA SER A 97 -9.10 11.87 -2.55
C SER A 97 -8.26 10.64 -2.92
N LEU A 98 -7.45 10.11 -1.98
CA LEU A 98 -6.48 9.06 -2.28
C LEU A 98 -7.16 7.72 -2.60
N GLN A 99 -6.98 7.25 -3.83
CA GLN A 99 -7.56 6.03 -4.36
C GLN A 99 -6.59 4.84 -4.32
N ALA A 100 -5.29 5.08 -4.42
CA ALA A 100 -4.28 4.04 -4.42
C ALA A 100 -3.10 4.35 -3.50
N LEU A 101 -2.75 3.39 -2.65
CA LEU A 101 -1.62 3.46 -1.73
C LEU A 101 -0.72 2.24 -1.92
N THR A 102 0.53 2.49 -2.29
CA THR A 102 1.53 1.44 -2.50
C THR A 102 2.72 1.65 -1.57
N PHE A 103 3.01 0.65 -0.75
CA PHE A 103 4.19 0.63 0.11
C PHE A 103 5.41 0.05 -0.60
N GLY A 104 6.58 0.60 -0.28
CA GLY A 104 7.85 0.10 -0.81
C GLY A 104 8.31 -1.19 -0.14
N TYR A 105 9.23 -1.89 -0.80
CA TYR A 105 9.80 -3.18 -0.39
C TYR A 105 10.13 -3.32 1.11
N LYS A 106 10.76 -2.31 1.74
CA LYS A 106 11.20 -2.38 3.15
C LYS A 106 10.13 -2.05 4.19
N PHE A 107 8.94 -1.61 3.79
CA PHE A 107 7.92 -1.16 4.73
C PHE A 107 7.40 -2.34 5.58
N ASN A 108 7.56 -2.24 6.90
CA ASN A 108 7.09 -3.25 7.84
C ASN A 108 6.61 -2.60 9.16
N GLN A 109 5.88 -1.50 9.05
CA GLN A 109 5.33 -0.78 10.20
C GLN A 109 3.82 -1.09 10.34
N SER A 110 3.34 -1.13 11.58
CA SER A 110 1.91 -1.36 11.84
C SER A 110 1.07 -0.21 11.32
N LEU A 111 -0.11 -0.53 10.78
CA LEU A 111 -1.13 0.46 10.40
C LEU A 111 -2.14 0.74 11.53
N GLN A 112 -1.91 0.23 12.74
CA GLN A 112 -2.80 0.49 13.86
C GLN A 112 -2.87 1.99 14.16
N GLY A 113 -4.10 2.53 14.19
CA GLY A 113 -4.34 3.97 14.40
C GLY A 113 -4.14 4.83 13.16
N VAL A 114 -3.78 4.25 12.00
CA VAL A 114 -3.74 4.97 10.72
C VAL A 114 -5.15 5.07 10.16
N LYS A 115 -5.61 6.29 9.86
CA LYS A 115 -6.89 6.50 9.18
C LYS A 115 -6.71 6.40 7.67
N LEU A 116 -7.08 5.25 7.11
CA LEU A 116 -7.13 5.06 5.67
C LEU A 116 -8.31 5.86 5.07
N PRO A 117 -8.13 6.59 3.96
CA PRO A 117 -9.17 7.43 3.40
C PRO A 117 -10.32 6.59 2.83
N ALA A 118 -11.55 7.08 2.97
CA ALA A 118 -12.76 6.40 2.54
C ALA A 118 -12.91 6.25 1.02
N SER A 119 -12.02 6.87 0.23
CA SER A 119 -11.94 6.74 -1.22
C SER A 119 -10.91 5.70 -1.69
N LEU A 120 -10.14 5.11 -0.76
CA LEU A 120 -9.06 4.18 -1.10
C LEU A 120 -9.64 2.89 -1.71
N GLN A 121 -9.24 2.60 -2.93
CA GLN A 121 -9.68 1.44 -3.71
C GLN A 121 -8.59 0.36 -3.78
N THR A 122 -7.32 0.76 -3.73
CA THR A 122 -6.18 -0.14 -3.87
C THR A 122 -5.18 0.07 -2.73
N LEU A 123 -4.83 -1.00 -2.04
CA LEU A 123 -3.79 -1.05 -1.02
C LEU A 123 -2.80 -2.15 -1.34
N ILE A 124 -1.54 -1.78 -1.57
CA ILE A 124 -0.47 -2.71 -1.91
C ILE A 124 0.63 -2.59 -0.86
N PHE A 125 0.95 -3.69 -0.20
CA PHE A 125 2.08 -3.79 0.70
C PHE A 125 3.35 -4.22 -0.04
N GLY A 126 4.51 -3.75 0.44
CA GLY A 126 5.80 -4.22 -0.05
C GLY A 126 6.19 -5.56 0.55
N ASP A 127 7.18 -6.22 -0.06
CA ASP A 127 7.55 -7.61 0.21
C ASP A 127 7.85 -7.91 1.69
N ARG A 128 8.44 -6.97 2.44
CA ARG A 128 8.79 -7.18 3.86
C ARG A 128 7.66 -6.94 4.86
N PHE A 129 6.48 -6.57 4.41
CA PHE A 129 5.37 -6.28 5.30
C PHE A 129 4.87 -7.55 5.97
N ASN A 130 4.99 -7.62 7.30
CA ASN A 130 4.55 -8.77 8.08
C ASN A 130 3.93 -8.32 9.43
N GLN A 131 3.11 -7.28 9.38
CA GLN A 131 2.38 -6.77 10.56
C GLN A 131 0.92 -7.21 10.54
N SER A 132 0.34 -7.41 11.72
CA SER A 132 -1.08 -7.75 11.86
C SER A 132 -1.98 -6.60 11.38
N LEU A 133 -3.10 -6.94 10.74
CA LEU A 133 -4.17 -6.00 10.40
C LEU A 133 -5.30 -6.00 11.45
N GLN A 134 -5.14 -6.71 12.57
CA GLN A 134 -6.13 -6.71 13.64
C GLN A 134 -6.30 -5.28 14.21
N GLY A 135 -7.55 -4.81 14.25
CA GLY A 135 -7.86 -3.44 14.69
C GLY A 135 -7.56 -2.35 13.65
N VAL A 136 -7.09 -2.70 12.46
CA VAL A 136 -6.96 -1.75 11.34
C VAL A 136 -8.30 -1.62 10.64
N SER A 137 -8.79 -0.38 10.49
CA SER A 137 -10.04 -0.08 9.79
C SER A 137 -9.76 0.05 8.29
N LEU A 138 -10.03 -1.02 7.53
CA LEU A 138 -9.97 -1.00 6.07
C LEU A 138 -11.20 -0.24 5.52
N PRO A 139 -11.04 0.67 4.54
CA PRO A 139 -12.14 1.47 4.03
C PRO A 139 -13.10 0.62 3.20
N ALA A 140 -14.40 0.91 3.29
CA ALA A 140 -15.45 0.17 2.59
C ALA A 140 -15.33 0.23 1.06
N SER A 141 -14.62 1.24 0.52
CA SER A 141 -14.33 1.40 -0.91
C SER A 141 -13.23 0.48 -1.43
N LEU A 142 -12.48 -0.21 -0.56
CA LEU A 142 -11.31 -0.99 -0.96
C LEU A 142 -11.74 -2.19 -1.82
N GLN A 143 -11.15 -2.27 -3.01
CA GLN A 143 -11.43 -3.30 -4.02
C GLN A 143 -10.26 -4.26 -4.19
N ASN A 144 -9.02 -3.78 -4.01
CA ASN A 144 -7.81 -4.56 -4.20
C ASN A 144 -6.92 -4.47 -2.97
N LEU A 145 -6.58 -5.63 -2.40
CA LEU A 145 -5.64 -5.76 -1.30
C LEU A 145 -4.55 -6.76 -1.69
N THR A 146 -3.31 -6.28 -1.75
CA THR A 146 -2.15 -7.09 -2.09
C THR A 146 -1.15 -7.08 -0.95
N PHE A 147 -0.82 -8.28 -0.46
CA PHE A 147 0.27 -8.49 0.50
C PHE A 147 1.58 -8.82 -0.22
N GLY A 148 2.68 -8.42 0.41
CA GLY A 148 4.02 -8.80 -0.02
C GLY A 148 4.39 -10.24 0.39
N ASP A 149 5.57 -10.67 -0.08
CA ASP A 149 6.08 -12.03 0.08
C ASP A 149 6.20 -12.53 1.52
N ASP A 150 6.65 -11.68 2.45
CA ASP A 150 6.90 -12.07 3.85
C ASP A 150 5.63 -12.08 4.72
N PHE A 151 4.47 -11.66 4.19
CA PHE A 151 3.25 -11.58 4.98
C PHE A 151 2.78 -12.98 5.41
N ASN A 152 2.79 -13.24 6.71
CA ASN A 152 2.40 -14.54 7.26
C ASN A 152 1.65 -14.39 8.62
N GLN A 153 0.80 -13.37 8.71
CA GLN A 153 -0.03 -13.09 9.89
C GLN A 153 -1.42 -13.71 9.77
N LEU A 154 -2.07 -13.95 10.92
CA LEU A 154 -3.45 -14.41 10.97
C LEU A 154 -4.40 -13.28 10.53
N LEU A 155 -5.42 -13.63 9.75
CA LEU A 155 -6.51 -12.72 9.36
C LEU A 155 -7.79 -12.93 10.17
N GLN A 156 -7.79 -13.85 11.14
CA GLN A 156 -8.94 -14.07 12.01
C GLN A 156 -9.27 -12.78 12.78
N GLY A 157 -10.53 -12.34 12.73
CA GLY A 157 -10.97 -11.09 13.35
C GLY A 157 -10.60 -9.82 12.57
N VAL A 158 -10.00 -9.93 11.38
CA VAL A 158 -9.82 -8.80 10.48
C VAL A 158 -11.10 -8.58 9.67
N SER A 159 -11.65 -7.37 9.76
CA SER A 159 -12.83 -6.97 8.99
C SER A 159 -12.44 -6.61 7.56
N LEU A 160 -12.52 -7.59 6.65
CA LEU A 160 -12.34 -7.34 5.22
C LEU A 160 -13.55 -6.57 4.65
N PRO A 161 -13.35 -5.55 3.81
CA PRO A 161 -14.42 -4.71 3.31
C PRO A 161 -15.31 -5.46 2.31
N ALA A 162 -16.61 -5.18 2.33
CA ALA A 162 -17.60 -5.90 1.52
C ALA A 162 -17.38 -5.76 0.00
N ASN A 163 -16.75 -4.65 -0.45
CA ASN A 163 -16.47 -4.38 -1.86
C ASN A 163 -15.13 -4.95 -2.34
N LEU A 164 -14.40 -5.68 -1.50
CA LEU A 164 -13.12 -6.28 -1.88
C LEU A 164 -13.36 -7.32 -2.99
N ARG A 165 -12.70 -7.12 -4.14
CA ARG A 165 -12.80 -7.99 -5.33
C ARG A 165 -11.58 -8.88 -5.48
N THR A 166 -10.40 -8.34 -5.15
CA THR A 166 -9.12 -9.03 -5.31
C THR A 166 -8.38 -9.06 -3.99
N LEU A 167 -7.97 -10.26 -3.58
CA LEU A 167 -7.09 -10.49 -2.44
C LEU A 167 -5.89 -11.31 -2.89
N THR A 168 -4.69 -10.75 -2.73
CA THR A 168 -3.45 -11.39 -3.16
C THR A 168 -2.53 -11.60 -1.97
N PHE A 169 -2.02 -12.82 -1.82
CA PHE A 169 -1.01 -13.22 -0.84
C PHE A 169 0.32 -13.52 -1.53
N GLY A 170 1.41 -13.11 -0.88
CA GLY A 170 2.76 -13.42 -1.31
C GLY A 170 3.23 -14.83 -0.91
N ILE A 171 4.47 -15.15 -1.30
CA ILE A 171 4.98 -16.51 -1.32
C ILE A 171 5.11 -17.20 0.05
N HIS A 172 5.25 -16.46 1.15
CA HIS A 172 5.43 -17.07 2.48
C HIS A 172 4.13 -17.19 3.29
N PHE A 173 2.98 -16.83 2.71
CA PHE A 173 1.70 -16.96 3.41
C PHE A 173 1.33 -18.44 3.59
N ASN A 174 1.31 -18.90 4.84
CA ASN A 174 0.97 -20.27 5.22
C ASN A 174 0.11 -20.31 6.48
N ARG A 175 -0.84 -19.38 6.60
CA ARG A 175 -1.80 -19.35 7.71
C ARG A 175 -3.17 -19.86 7.26
N SER A 176 -3.82 -20.61 8.14
CA SER A 176 -5.20 -21.03 7.93
C SER A 176 -6.11 -19.80 7.79
N LEU A 177 -7.04 -19.88 6.84
CA LEU A 177 -8.10 -18.89 6.64
C LEU A 177 -9.42 -19.32 7.28
N HIS A 178 -9.38 -20.34 8.15
CA HIS A 178 -10.55 -20.79 8.90
C HIS A 178 -11.10 -19.67 9.80
N GLY A 179 -12.40 -19.41 9.71
CA GLY A 179 -13.05 -18.34 10.46
C GLY A 179 -12.73 -16.93 9.96
N VAL A 180 -12.09 -16.79 8.80
CA VAL A 180 -11.94 -15.49 8.12
C VAL A 180 -13.21 -15.21 7.32
N ASN A 181 -13.86 -14.08 7.61
CA ASN A 181 -15.03 -13.63 6.88
C ASN A 181 -14.60 -13.03 5.54
N LEU A 182 -14.48 -13.87 4.52
CA LEU A 182 -14.24 -13.41 3.14
C LEU A 182 -15.51 -12.73 2.60
N PRO A 183 -15.38 -11.55 1.95
CA PRO A 183 -16.53 -10.81 1.47
C PRO A 183 -17.23 -11.54 0.32
N ALA A 184 -18.56 -11.49 0.29
CA ALA A 184 -19.37 -12.15 -0.73
C ALA A 184 -19.15 -11.61 -2.15
N GLY A 185 -18.53 -10.43 -2.30
CA GLY A 185 -18.15 -9.84 -3.58
C GLY A 185 -16.74 -10.22 -4.05
N LEU A 186 -16.00 -11.05 -3.30
CA LEU A 186 -14.63 -11.44 -3.65
C LEU A 186 -14.64 -12.28 -4.93
N GLN A 187 -13.95 -11.82 -5.96
CA GLN A 187 -13.91 -12.43 -7.29
C GLN A 187 -12.65 -13.28 -7.48
N THR A 188 -11.53 -12.78 -6.96
CA THR A 188 -10.20 -13.36 -7.21
C THR A 188 -9.42 -13.48 -5.91
N LEU A 189 -8.92 -14.69 -5.67
CA LEU A 189 -8.03 -15.00 -4.57
C LEU A 189 -6.72 -15.55 -5.14
N ILE A 190 -5.61 -14.84 -4.93
CA ILE A 190 -4.31 -15.18 -5.50
C ILE A 190 -3.36 -15.57 -4.38
N PHE A 191 -2.69 -16.71 -4.55
CA PHE A 191 -1.51 -17.06 -3.76
C PHE A 191 -0.34 -17.16 -4.74
N VAL A 192 0.64 -16.28 -4.59
CA VAL A 192 1.88 -16.38 -5.35
C VAL A 192 2.65 -17.57 -4.78
N ASP A 193 3.03 -18.52 -5.63
CA ASP A 193 3.79 -19.70 -5.23
C ASP A 193 5.12 -19.75 -6.00
N VAL A 194 6.13 -20.38 -5.43
CA VAL A 194 7.41 -20.67 -6.10
C VAL A 194 7.76 -22.14 -5.99
N ASP A 195 7.12 -22.88 -5.08
CA ASP A 195 7.39 -24.27 -4.81
C ASP A 195 6.17 -25.11 -5.23
N ALA A 196 6.32 -25.93 -6.28
CA ALA A 196 5.27 -26.78 -6.86
C ALA A 196 4.69 -27.88 -5.93
N GLY A 197 4.78 -27.73 -4.60
CA GLY A 197 4.38 -28.68 -3.58
C GLY A 197 3.59 -28.10 -2.40
N ARG A 198 3.25 -26.80 -2.37
CA ARG A 198 2.41 -26.26 -1.29
C ARG A 198 0.93 -26.52 -1.54
N THR A 199 0.25 -27.05 -0.52
CA THR A 199 -1.20 -27.17 -0.48
C THR A 199 -1.82 -25.81 -0.11
N LEU A 200 -3.00 -25.48 -0.66
CA LEU A 200 -3.77 -24.33 -0.19
C LEU A 200 -3.88 -24.33 1.35
N PRO A 201 -3.92 -23.16 1.99
CA PRO A 201 -4.07 -23.09 3.44
C PRO A 201 -5.33 -23.85 3.89
N ALA A 202 -5.18 -24.67 4.93
CA ALA A 202 -6.28 -25.49 5.44
C ALA A 202 -7.45 -24.61 5.94
N GLY A 203 -8.69 -25.11 5.78
CA GLY A 203 -9.89 -24.44 6.27
C GLY A 203 -10.35 -23.24 5.45
N LEU A 204 -9.97 -23.18 4.17
CA LEU A 204 -10.44 -22.15 3.25
C LEU A 204 -11.88 -22.44 2.81
N ASP A 205 -12.86 -21.81 3.46
CA ASP A 205 -14.22 -21.71 2.95
C ASP A 205 -14.25 -20.66 1.83
N ILE A 206 -14.05 -21.10 0.59
CA ILE A 206 -14.06 -20.24 -0.59
C ILE A 206 -15.49 -19.74 -0.84
N PRO A 207 -15.77 -18.42 -0.82
CA PRO A 207 -17.06 -17.89 -1.21
C PRO A 207 -17.40 -18.31 -2.64
N ARG A 208 -18.68 -18.59 -2.91
CA ARG A 208 -19.15 -19.00 -4.26
C ARG A 208 -18.84 -17.96 -5.35
N SER A 209 -18.59 -16.71 -4.96
CA SER A 209 -18.22 -15.60 -5.84
C SER A 209 -16.79 -15.67 -6.35
N VAL A 210 -15.92 -16.47 -5.73
CA VAL A 210 -14.53 -16.60 -6.16
C VAL A 210 -14.50 -17.47 -7.42
N HIS A 211 -14.24 -16.82 -8.55
CA HIS A 211 -14.22 -17.45 -9.86
C HIS A 211 -12.84 -17.99 -10.24
N GLY A 212 -11.78 -17.53 -9.57
CA GLY A 212 -10.42 -17.98 -9.79
C GLY A 212 -9.59 -18.03 -8.51
N VAL A 213 -8.97 -19.19 -8.26
CA VAL A 213 -7.82 -19.30 -7.35
C VAL A 213 -6.59 -19.49 -8.21
N ASN A 214 -5.72 -18.48 -8.27
CA ASN A 214 -4.51 -18.53 -9.07
C ASN A 214 -3.31 -18.89 -8.17
N LEU A 215 -2.63 -19.96 -8.56
CA LEU A 215 -1.34 -20.38 -8.04
C LEU A 215 -0.33 -20.15 -9.17
N GLN A 216 0.34 -19.01 -9.19
CA GLN A 216 1.48 -18.83 -10.10
C GLN A 216 2.62 -19.66 -9.53
N GLY A 217 3.19 -20.65 -10.25
CA GLY A 217 4.46 -21.28 -9.83
C GLY A 217 4.64 -22.81 -9.97
N GLY A 218 3.63 -23.61 -10.31
CA GLY A 218 3.85 -25.06 -10.43
C GLY A 218 2.59 -25.90 -10.66
N ALA A 219 2.77 -27.15 -11.06
CA ALA A 219 1.70 -28.05 -11.52
C ALA A 219 0.50 -28.14 -10.56
N LEU A 220 -0.68 -27.81 -11.08
CA LEU A 220 -1.97 -27.87 -10.38
C LEU A 220 -2.24 -29.30 -9.88
N ARG A 221 -2.30 -29.51 -8.56
CA ARG A 221 -2.87 -30.73 -7.97
C ARG A 221 -4.27 -30.46 -7.45
N ARG A 222 -5.18 -31.38 -7.77
CA ARG A 222 -6.60 -31.35 -7.43
C ARG A 222 -6.74 -31.32 -5.91
N VAL A 223 -7.30 -30.24 -5.37
CA VAL A 223 -7.60 -30.14 -3.93
C VAL A 223 -8.86 -30.95 -3.65
N SER A 224 -8.71 -32.05 -2.92
CA SER A 224 -9.84 -32.81 -2.37
C SER A 224 -10.50 -31.98 -1.28
N GLY A 225 -11.69 -31.45 -1.58
CA GLY A 225 -12.49 -30.64 -0.65
C GLY A 225 -13.08 -29.37 -1.26
N VAL A 226 -12.64 -28.97 -2.46
CA VAL A 226 -13.20 -27.78 -3.12
C VAL A 226 -14.54 -28.10 -3.74
N THR A 227 -15.58 -27.44 -3.25
CA THR A 227 -16.95 -27.42 -3.79
C THR A 227 -16.90 -27.19 -5.30
N ARG A 228 -17.72 -27.97 -6.04
CA ARG A 228 -17.90 -27.86 -7.51
C ARG A 228 -17.94 -26.40 -7.96
N GLY A 229 -16.96 -25.93 -8.73
CA GLY A 229 -17.03 -24.64 -9.42
C GLY A 229 -15.75 -23.83 -9.52
N VAL A 230 -14.70 -24.12 -8.74
CA VAL A 230 -13.44 -23.34 -8.81
C VAL A 230 -12.69 -23.69 -10.11
N ARG A 231 -12.61 -22.72 -11.02
CA ARG A 231 -11.74 -22.78 -12.21
C ARG A 231 -10.34 -22.37 -11.80
N PHE A 232 -9.38 -23.24 -12.07
CA PHE A 232 -7.96 -22.90 -12.04
C PHE A 232 -7.61 -22.34 -13.41
N GLU A 233 -7.47 -21.01 -13.52
CA GLU A 233 -7.01 -20.39 -14.76
C GLU A 233 -5.49 -20.52 -14.87
N ARG A 234 -5.01 -21.05 -15.99
CA ARG A 234 -3.57 -21.11 -16.29
C ARG A 234 -3.09 -19.70 -16.57
N GLY A 235 -2.17 -19.19 -15.75
CA GLY A 235 -1.36 -18.03 -16.11
C GLY A 235 -0.50 -18.39 -17.34
N ILE A 236 -0.58 -17.54 -18.37
CA ILE A 236 0.24 -17.59 -19.59
C ILE A 236 1.58 -16.93 -19.28
#